data_AF-A0A816UTE8-F1
#
_entry.id   AF-A0A816UTE8-F1
#
_cell.length_a   1.000
_cell.length_b   1.000
_cell.length_c   1.000
_cell.angle_alpha   90.00
_cell.angle_beta   90.00
_cell.angle_gamma   90.00
#
_symmetry.space_group_name_H-M   'P 1'
#
loop_
_entity.id
_entity.type
_entity.pdbx_description
1 polymer ?
#
loop_
_entity_poly.entity_id
_entity_poly.type
_entity_poly.pdbx_seq_one_letter_code
_entity_poly.pdbx_strand_id
1 'polypeptide(L)'
;MSTESDDAYVSGREFLNKNKIQTLTFDNHNHETHRHVDNITFENGNMVNCFLEYWRSSGHQRIGFLYGRYEIYDGVPLGVRAVVAAIYEPPQETSKDSVQLIFPDPQEVTIDKVA
;
A
#
# COMPACT_ATOMS: atom_id res chain seq x y z
N MET A 1 -35.82 -25.76 -1.68
CA MET A 1 -34.95 -26.00 -2.85
C MET A 1 -34.81 -24.66 -3.54
N SER A 2 -33.61 -24.11 -3.47
CA SER A 2 -33.13 -22.85 -4.04
C SER A 2 -33.22 -22.82 -5.56
N THR A 3 -33.39 -21.62 -6.13
CA THR A 3 -32.46 -21.02 -7.12
C THR A 3 -32.72 -19.53 -7.28
N GLU A 4 -31.63 -18.77 -7.28
CA GLU A 4 -31.45 -17.33 -7.43
C GLU A 4 -31.80 -16.80 -8.83
N SER A 5 -32.08 -15.49 -8.94
CA SER A 5 -31.37 -14.56 -9.85
C SER A 5 -31.88 -13.12 -9.66
N ASP A 6 -31.24 -12.34 -8.79
CA ASP A 6 -31.40 -10.88 -8.71
C ASP A 6 -30.20 -10.22 -9.40
N ASP A 7 -30.38 -9.86 -10.68
CA ASP A 7 -29.45 -9.02 -11.42
C ASP A 7 -30.25 -7.99 -12.23
N ALA A 8 -30.27 -6.73 -11.76
CA ALA A 8 -30.37 -5.56 -12.63
C ALA A 8 -30.01 -4.29 -11.84
N TYR A 9 -28.76 -3.87 -11.97
CA TYR A 9 -28.30 -2.51 -11.72
C TYR A 9 -29.14 -1.53 -12.54
N VAL A 10 -30.08 -0.82 -11.91
CA VAL A 10 -30.74 0.34 -12.53
C VAL A 10 -29.86 1.56 -12.29
N SER A 11 -28.96 1.82 -13.24
CA SER A 11 -28.26 3.10 -13.38
C SER A 11 -29.28 4.22 -13.64
N GLY A 12 -29.79 4.83 -12.57
CA GLY A 12 -30.68 5.99 -12.64
C GLY A 12 -29.90 7.28 -12.90
N ARG A 13 -29.63 7.60 -14.17
CA ARG A 13 -29.41 8.98 -14.59
C ARG A 13 -30.69 9.52 -15.22
N GLU A 14 -31.25 10.55 -14.59
CA GLU A 14 -31.81 11.76 -15.20
C GLU A 14 -32.79 12.40 -14.21
N PHE A 15 -32.55 13.68 -13.85
CA PHE A 15 -33.58 14.73 -13.77
C PHE A 15 -32.86 16.08 -13.68
N LEU A 16 -32.66 16.74 -14.82
CA LEU A 16 -32.33 18.15 -14.91
C LEU A 16 -33.58 18.97 -14.53
N ASN A 17 -33.72 19.32 -13.25
CA ASN A 17 -34.71 20.30 -12.82
C ASN A 17 -34.08 21.71 -12.86
N LYS A 18 -34.50 22.52 -13.83
CA LYS A 18 -34.18 23.95 -13.89
C LYS A 18 -34.87 24.63 -12.70
N ASN A 19 -34.07 25.05 -11.71
CA ASN A 19 -34.40 25.90 -10.53
C ASN A 19 -34.20 25.27 -9.14
N LYS A 20 -33.26 24.33 -8.98
CA LYS A 20 -32.75 24.00 -7.64
C LYS A 20 -31.27 24.35 -7.59
N ILE A 21 -30.90 25.27 -6.70
CA ILE A 21 -29.50 25.55 -6.37
C ILE A 21 -28.85 24.21 -6.01
N GLN A 22 -28.02 23.66 -6.90
CA GLN A 22 -27.18 22.53 -6.58
C GLN A 22 -26.13 23.06 -5.60
N THR A 23 -26.32 22.77 -4.32
CA THR A 23 -25.14 22.65 -3.45
C THR A 23 -24.44 21.40 -3.96
N LEU A 24 -23.46 21.59 -4.84
CA LEU A 24 -22.50 20.55 -5.21
C LEU A 24 -21.69 20.29 -3.94
N THR A 25 -22.17 19.37 -3.11
CA THR A 25 -21.39 18.83 -2.02
C THR A 25 -20.20 18.15 -2.68
N PHE A 26 -19.02 18.77 -2.60
CA PHE A 26 -17.77 18.21 -3.11
C PHE A 26 -17.62 16.79 -2.56
N ASP A 27 -17.29 15.86 -3.45
CA ASP A 27 -17.31 14.43 -3.21
C ASP A 27 -16.70 14.08 -1.86
N ASN A 28 -17.56 13.56 -0.99
CA ASN A 28 -17.16 12.99 0.29
C ASN A 28 -16.26 11.80 -0.05
N HIS A 29 -14.93 12.00 0.03
CA HIS A 29 -13.94 10.96 -0.25
C HIS A 29 -14.30 9.75 0.61
N ASN A 30 -14.73 8.66 -0.02
CA ASN A 30 -15.14 7.47 0.68
C ASN A 30 -13.91 6.93 1.42
N HIS A 31 -13.90 7.03 2.75
CA HIS A 31 -12.83 6.44 3.53
C HIS A 31 -12.92 4.92 3.39
N GLU A 32 -11.85 4.30 2.91
CA GLU A 32 -11.77 2.84 2.84
C GLU A 32 -11.93 2.28 4.26
N THR A 33 -13.03 1.56 4.50
CA THR A 33 -13.42 1.05 5.83
C THR A 33 -12.66 -0.22 6.23
N HIS A 34 -11.83 -0.75 5.33
CA HIS A 34 -11.08 -1.99 5.51
C HIS A 34 -9.62 -1.80 5.08
N ARG A 35 -8.74 -2.65 5.62
CA ARG A 35 -7.33 -2.74 5.28
C ARG A 35 -6.97 -4.21 5.04
N HIS A 36 -6.07 -4.47 4.11
CA HIS A 36 -5.62 -5.84 3.81
C HIS A 36 -4.65 -6.40 4.85
N VAL A 37 -3.92 -5.54 5.56
CA VAL A 37 -2.92 -5.90 6.56
C VAL A 37 -3.15 -5.05 7.80
N ASP A 38 -3.23 -5.69 8.96
CA ASP A 38 -3.48 -5.06 10.26
C ASP A 38 -2.21 -4.68 11.00
N ASN A 39 -1.15 -5.43 10.79
CA ASN A 39 0.11 -5.25 11.49
C ASN A 39 1.30 -5.48 10.57
N ILE A 40 2.34 -4.68 10.75
CA ILE A 40 3.66 -4.92 10.15
C ILE A 40 4.64 -5.13 11.28
N THR A 41 5.34 -6.26 11.27
CA THR A 41 6.38 -6.59 12.26
C THR A 41 7.68 -6.90 11.53
N PHE A 42 8.80 -6.40 12.05
CA PHE A 42 10.13 -6.74 11.55
C PHE A 42 10.67 -7.93 12.33
N GLU A 43 11.21 -8.94 11.64
CA GLU A 43 11.87 -10.08 12.30
C GLU A 43 13.08 -9.64 13.12
N ASN A 44 13.81 -8.64 12.62
CA ASN A 44 14.98 -8.10 13.28
C ASN A 44 14.96 -6.57 13.22
N GLY A 45 14.90 -5.92 14.38
CA GLY A 45 14.92 -4.45 14.48
C GLY A 45 16.20 -3.82 13.93
N ASN A 46 17.31 -4.57 13.86
CA ASN A 46 18.56 -4.07 13.27
C ASN A 46 18.42 -3.75 11.79
N MET A 47 17.53 -4.43 11.06
CA MET A 47 17.32 -4.16 9.63
C MET A 47 16.82 -2.73 9.39
N VAL A 48 15.92 -2.26 10.25
CA VAL A 48 15.43 -0.87 10.18
C VAL A 48 16.56 0.10 10.49
N ASN A 49 17.43 -0.25 11.45
CA ASN A 49 18.60 0.60 11.76
C ASN A 49 19.56 0.70 10.57
N CYS A 50 19.92 -0.42 9.94
CA CYS A 50 20.75 -0.44 8.74
C CYS A 50 20.15 0.42 7.62
N PHE A 51 18.84 0.32 7.39
CA PHE A 51 18.16 1.15 6.38
C PHE A 51 18.19 2.65 6.73
N LEU A 52 18.01 3.00 8.02
CA LEU A 52 18.01 4.39 8.48
C LEU A 52 19.42 5.02 8.53
N GLU A 53 20.49 4.22 8.56
CA GLU A 53 21.87 4.72 8.55
C GLU A 53 22.15 5.62 7.34
N TYR A 54 21.61 5.28 6.17
CA TYR A 54 21.76 6.08 4.95
C TYR A 54 21.24 7.51 5.13
N TRP A 55 20.04 7.64 5.70
CA TRP A 55 19.44 8.95 5.98
C TRP A 55 20.25 9.70 7.05
N ARG A 56 20.71 9.01 8.11
CA ARG A 56 21.52 9.63 9.17
C ARG A 56 22.85 10.16 8.64
N SER A 57 23.47 9.49 7.67
CA SER A 57 24.75 9.92 7.11
C SER A 57 24.62 10.99 6.02
N SER A 58 23.60 10.91 5.16
CA SER A 58 23.47 11.77 3.98
C SER A 58 22.46 12.91 4.15
N GLY A 59 21.43 12.72 4.98
CA GLY A 59 20.25 13.58 5.03
C GLY A 59 19.35 13.48 3.78
N HIS A 60 19.62 12.55 2.87
CA HIS A 60 18.78 12.28 1.69
C HIS A 60 17.73 11.22 2.00
N GLN A 61 16.62 11.29 1.28
CA GLN A 61 15.55 10.29 1.36
C GLN A 61 16.00 8.95 0.76
N ARG A 62 15.32 7.87 1.14
CA ARG A 62 15.62 6.51 0.68
C ARG A 62 14.36 5.67 0.64
N ILE A 63 14.24 4.82 -0.38
CA ILE A 63 13.15 3.85 -0.54
C ILE A 63 13.74 2.43 -0.50
N GLY A 64 12.99 1.51 0.11
CA GLY A 64 13.26 0.08 0.08
C GLY A 64 11.97 -0.73 -0.01
N PHE A 65 12.05 -1.90 -0.61
CA PHE A 65 10.97 -2.86 -0.73
C PHE A 65 11.05 -3.89 0.40
N LEU A 66 9.92 -4.12 1.07
CA LEU A 66 9.83 -5.02 2.19
C LEU A 66 9.53 -6.43 1.67
N TYR A 67 10.46 -7.35 1.91
CA TYR A 67 10.32 -8.76 1.60
C TYR A 67 10.05 -9.55 2.87
N GLY A 68 9.12 -10.49 2.79
CA GLY A 68 8.62 -11.20 3.96
C GLY A 68 7.41 -12.06 3.64
N ARG A 69 6.63 -12.38 4.67
CA ARG A 69 5.46 -13.26 4.56
C ARG A 69 4.27 -12.71 5.33
N TYR A 70 3.09 -13.17 4.95
CA TYR A 70 1.88 -12.91 5.72
C TYR A 70 1.64 -14.02 6.74
N GLU A 71 1.21 -13.64 7.94
CA GLU A 71 0.85 -14.53 9.03
C GLU A 71 -0.51 -14.12 9.62
N ILE A 72 -1.18 -15.08 10.27
CA ILE A 72 -2.40 -14.80 11.04
C ILE A 72 -2.03 -13.94 12.25
N TYR A 73 -2.84 -12.93 12.54
CA TYR A 73 -2.64 -12.00 13.63
C TYR A 73 -3.83 -11.99 14.58
N ASP A 74 -3.66 -12.62 15.74
CA ASP A 74 -4.72 -12.78 16.75
C ASP A 74 -5.04 -11.48 17.53
N GLY A 75 -4.29 -10.39 17.29
CA GLY A 75 -4.54 -9.10 17.94
C GLY A 75 -5.83 -8.42 17.49
N VAL A 76 -6.41 -8.85 16.37
CA VAL A 76 -7.73 -8.43 15.89
C VAL A 76 -8.46 -9.62 15.24
N PRO A 77 -9.81 -9.65 15.22
CA PRO A 77 -10.55 -10.72 14.57
C PRO A 77 -10.21 -10.83 13.08
N LEU A 78 -9.86 -12.04 12.63
CA LEU A 78 -9.41 -12.33 11.25
C LEU A 78 -8.21 -11.48 10.80
N GLY A 79 -7.36 -11.09 11.74
CA GLY A 79 -6.24 -10.21 11.46
C GLY A 79 -5.16 -10.84 10.59
N VAL A 80 -4.55 -10.01 9.75
CA VAL A 80 -3.38 -10.38 8.93
C VAL A 80 -2.19 -9.51 9.32
N ARG A 81 -1.03 -10.14 9.54
CA ARG A 81 0.24 -9.45 9.80
C ARG A 81 1.23 -9.72 8.68
N ALA A 82 1.89 -8.68 8.20
CA ALA A 82 3.08 -8.81 7.37
C ALA A 82 4.32 -8.89 8.27
N VAL A 83 5.04 -10.00 8.20
CA VAL A 83 6.33 -10.19 8.87
C VAL A 83 7.44 -9.95 7.87
N VAL A 84 8.21 -8.88 8.07
CA VAL A 84 9.28 -8.42 7.20
C VAL A 84 10.59 -9.10 7.57
N ALA A 85 11.16 -9.84 6.63
CA ALA A 85 12.40 -10.61 6.75
C ALA A 85 13.60 -9.91 6.09
N ALA A 86 13.36 -9.10 5.05
CA ALA A 86 14.40 -8.32 4.37
C ALA A 86 13.87 -6.95 3.88
N ILE A 87 14.77 -5.98 3.71
CA ILE A 87 14.51 -4.72 3.01
C ILE A 87 15.47 -4.68 1.83
N TYR A 88 14.92 -4.68 0.62
CA TYR A 88 15.70 -4.55 -0.61
C TYR A 88 15.72 -3.08 -1.06
N GLU A 89 16.88 -2.54 -1.37
CA GLU A 89 17.01 -1.15 -1.81
C GLU A 89 17.29 -1.10 -3.32
N PRO A 90 16.27 -0.82 -4.15
CA PRO A 90 16.46 -0.75 -5.60
C PRO A 90 17.37 0.43 -6.00
N PRO A 91 17.94 0.39 -7.21
CA PRO A 91 18.64 1.53 -7.79
C PRO A 91 17.77 2.80 -7.77
N GLN A 92 18.29 3.87 -7.18
CA GLN A 92 17.53 5.10 -6.95
C GLN A 92 18.43 6.34 -6.93
N GLU A 93 17.95 7.43 -7.51
CA GLU A 93 18.51 8.77 -7.37
C GLU A 93 17.80 9.49 -6.22
N THR A 94 18.56 10.02 -5.27
CA THR A 94 18.02 10.55 -4.01
C THR A 94 18.44 12.00 -3.80
N SER A 95 17.51 12.78 -3.25
CA SER A 95 17.75 14.12 -2.76
C SER A 95 17.14 14.28 -1.36
N LYS A 96 17.19 15.49 -0.79
CA LYS A 96 16.57 15.78 0.51
C LYS A 96 15.05 15.67 0.50
N ASP A 97 14.42 15.92 -0.65
CA ASP A 97 12.96 16.07 -0.76
C ASP A 97 12.36 15.13 -1.81
N SER A 98 13.18 14.37 -2.54
CA SER A 98 12.72 13.47 -3.60
C SER A 98 13.53 12.19 -3.68
N VAL A 99 12.88 11.14 -4.17
CA VAL A 99 13.50 9.89 -4.59
C VAL A 99 12.95 9.53 -5.96
N GLN A 100 13.82 9.15 -6.88
CA GLN A 100 13.45 8.60 -8.18
C GLN A 100 14.03 7.20 -8.32
N LEU A 101 13.17 6.22 -8.57
CA LEU A 101 13.61 4.86 -8.87
C LEU A 101 14.18 4.81 -10.29
N ILE A 102 15.33 4.17 -10.44
CA ILE A 102 15.98 3.98 -11.74
C ILE A 102 15.50 2.65 -12.29
N PHE A 103 14.86 2.70 -13.46
CA PHE A 103 14.40 1.51 -14.18
C PHE A 103 15.18 1.30 -15.49
N PRO A 104 15.40 0.05 -15.92
CA PRO A 104 15.03 -1.19 -15.23
C PRO A 104 15.97 -1.51 -14.05
N ASP A 105 15.46 -2.21 -13.05
CA ASP A 105 16.30 -2.78 -11.99
C ASP A 105 16.94 -4.09 -12.50
N PRO A 106 18.28 -4.16 -12.64
CA PRO A 106 18.96 -5.36 -13.12
C PRO A 106 18.81 -6.57 -12.19
N GLN A 107 18.50 -6.36 -10.91
CA GLN A 107 18.48 -7.40 -9.89
C GLN A 107 17.07 -7.89 -9.54
N GLU A 108 16.02 -7.16 -9.90
CA GLU A 108 14.61 -7.48 -9.59
C GLU A 108 14.27 -8.96 -9.79
N VAL A 109 14.53 -9.50 -11.00
CA VAL A 109 14.25 -10.91 -11.34
C VAL A 109 15.03 -11.91 -10.46
N THR A 110 16.22 -11.52 -9.98
CA THR A 110 17.03 -12.37 -9.10
C THR A 110 16.49 -12.32 -7.69
N ILE A 111 16.13 -11.13 -7.20
CA ILE A 111 15.58 -10.95 -5.87
C ILE A 111 14.25 -11.70 -5.73
N ASP A 112 13.36 -11.61 -6.71
CA ASP A 112 12.07 -12.29 -6.70
C ASP A 112 12.16 -13.83 -6.72
N LYS A 113 13.29 -14.39 -7.15
CA LYS A 113 13.53 -15.85 -7.11
C LYS A 113 14.06 -16.33 -5.76
N VAL A 114 14.70 -15.43 -5.01
CA VAL A 114 15.34 -15.74 -3.73
C VAL A 114 14.39 -15.45 -2.57
N ALA A 115 13.47 -14.50 -2.76
CA ALA A 115 12.35 -14.22 -1.87
C ALA A 115 11.34 -15.38 -1.82
#